data_AF-A0A8J5CVF1-F1
#
_entry.id   AF-A0A8J5CVF1-F1
#
_cell.length_a   1.000
_cell.length_b   1.000
_cell.length_c   1.000
_cell.angle_alpha   90.00
_cell.angle_beta   90.00
_cell.angle_gamma   90.00
#
_symmetry.space_group_name_H-M   'P 1'
#
loop_
_entity.id
_entity.type
_entity.pdbx_description
1 polymer ?
#
loop_
_entity_poly.entity_id
_entity_poly.type
_entity_poly.pdbx_seq_one_letter_code
_entity_poly.pdbx_strand_id
1 'polypeptide(L)'
;MGKTASGSRKAVVKEVLPFWSRAGIPTTTVIHAGTKLSKLVKAYNDLKKNKNKDRPKHRMDEEIFKGDLQEIFDLAHSSSLQRADVKDEDKEFLRSQREDRGESSMAGIDLETAKVEKQV
;
A
#
# COMPACT_ATOMS: atom_id res chain seq x y z
N MET A 1 -26.83 1.03 14.86
CA MET A 1 -26.06 -0.19 14.49
C MET A 1 -24.58 0.14 14.51
N GLY A 2 -23.82 -0.39 15.46
CA GLY A 2 -22.38 -0.17 15.54
C GLY A 2 -21.67 -0.82 14.36
N LYS A 3 -20.87 -0.06 13.61
CA LYS A 3 -19.99 -0.63 12.58
C LYS A 3 -19.06 -1.61 13.28
N THR A 4 -19.18 -2.90 12.98
CA THR A 4 -18.22 -3.90 13.46
C THR A 4 -16.83 -3.53 12.92
N ALA A 5 -15.75 -3.85 13.64
CA ALA A 5 -14.38 -3.53 13.21
C ALA A 5 -14.08 -4.06 11.79
N SER A 6 -14.74 -5.15 11.36
CA SER A 6 -14.68 -5.69 10.00
C SER A 6 -15.31 -4.77 8.95
N GLY A 7 -16.47 -4.17 9.26
CA GLY A 7 -17.13 -3.20 8.39
C GLY A 7 -16.29 -1.94 8.17
N SER A 8 -15.69 -1.40 9.22
CA SER A 8 -14.84 -0.20 9.13
C SER A 8 -13.57 -0.44 8.30
N ARG A 9 -12.92 -1.60 8.42
CA ARG A 9 -11.74 -1.94 7.60
C ARG A 9 -12.06 -2.03 6.11
N LYS A 10 -13.17 -2.70 5.77
CA LYS A 10 -13.61 -2.79 4.37
C LYS A 10 -13.92 -1.40 3.79
N ALA A 11 -14.47 -0.49 4.59
CA ALA A 11 -14.71 0.89 4.16
C ALA A 11 -13.38 1.61 3.83
N VAL A 12 -12.41 1.58 4.76
CA VAL A 12 -11.08 2.18 4.54
C VAL A 12 -10.42 1.63 3.27
N VAL A 13 -10.41 0.30 3.09
CA VAL A 13 -9.80 -0.32 1.91
C VAL A 13 -10.51 0.10 0.62
N LYS A 14 -11.85 0.19 0.63
CA LYS A 14 -12.63 0.64 -0.52
C LYS A 14 -12.39 2.11 -0.87
N GLU A 15 -12.08 2.94 0.13
CA GLU A 15 -11.73 4.35 -0.08
C GLU A 15 -10.31 4.51 -0.64
N VAL A 16 -9.37 3.66 -0.23
CA VAL A 16 -7.95 3.77 -0.63
C VAL A 16 -7.65 3.12 -1.99
N LEU A 17 -8.28 1.98 -2.31
CA LEU A 17 -8.03 1.24 -3.56
C LEU A 17 -8.17 2.08 -4.85
N PRO A 18 -9.19 2.97 -4.98
CA PRO A 18 -9.31 3.81 -6.16
C PRO A 18 -8.13 4.73 -6.42
N PHE A 19 -7.41 5.19 -5.38
CA PHE A 19 -6.21 6.02 -5.56
C PHE A 19 -5.09 5.22 -6.23
N TRP A 20 -4.94 3.95 -5.86
CA TRP A 20 -3.99 3.04 -6.50
C TRP A 20 -4.40 2.68 -7.93
N SER A 21 -5.68 2.41 -8.14
CA SER A 21 -6.21 2.12 -9.48
C SER A 21 -6.01 3.28 -10.47
N ARG A 22 -5.92 4.53 -10.01
CA ARG A 22 -5.68 5.70 -10.86
C ARG A 22 -4.25 5.76 -11.41
N ALA A 23 -3.30 5.09 -10.76
CA ALA A 23 -1.91 5.05 -11.20
C ALA A 23 -1.66 3.98 -12.29
N GLY A 24 -2.70 3.54 -13.03
CA GLY A 24 -2.59 2.51 -14.06
C GLY A 24 -2.26 1.09 -13.55
N ILE A 25 -1.94 0.95 -12.25
CA ILE A 25 -1.49 -0.31 -11.65
C ILE A 25 -2.70 -1.15 -11.19
N PRO A 26 -2.80 -2.42 -11.62
CA PRO A 26 -3.78 -3.36 -11.10
C PRO A 26 -3.62 -3.52 -9.60
N THR A 27 -4.73 -3.46 -8.86
CA THR A 27 -4.71 -3.55 -7.39
C THR A 27 -5.07 -4.95 -6.91
N THR A 28 -4.66 -5.29 -5.69
CA THR A 28 -5.14 -6.47 -4.97
C THR A 28 -6.63 -6.36 -4.62
N THR A 29 -7.24 -7.45 -4.15
CA THR A 29 -8.66 -7.44 -3.78
C THR A 29 -8.89 -6.81 -2.41
N VAL A 30 -10.11 -6.29 -2.19
CA VAL A 30 -10.54 -5.71 -0.90
C VAL A 30 -10.32 -6.68 0.27
N ILE A 31 -10.46 -7.99 0.03
CA ILE A 31 -10.28 -9.03 1.05
C ILE A 31 -8.81 -9.14 1.47
N HIS A 32 -7.90 -9.18 0.50
CA HIS A 32 -6.46 -9.29 0.76
C HIS A 32 -5.91 -8.02 1.41
N ALA A 33 -6.28 -6.85 0.87
CA ALA A 33 -5.94 -5.55 1.47
C ALA A 33 -6.51 -5.43 2.90
N GLY A 34 -7.76 -5.87 3.13
CA GLY A 34 -8.37 -5.89 4.45
C GLY A 34 -7.66 -6.84 5.43
N THR A 35 -7.10 -7.95 4.93
CA THR A 35 -6.30 -8.88 5.73
C THR A 35 -4.96 -8.26 6.14
N LYS A 36 -4.28 -7.58 5.21
CA LYS A 36 -3.03 -6.85 5.48
C LYS A 36 -3.24 -5.77 6.54
N LEU A 37 -4.29 -4.95 6.39
CA LEU A 37 -4.69 -3.95 7.38
C LEU A 37 -5.01 -4.58 8.76
N SER A 38 -5.67 -5.73 8.77
CA SER A 38 -6.00 -6.43 10.03
C SER A 38 -4.75 -6.89 10.78
N LYS A 39 -3.76 -7.44 10.06
CA LYS A 39 -2.48 -7.86 10.63
C LYS A 39 -1.75 -6.69 11.28
N LEU A 40 -1.71 -5.55 10.60
CA LEU A 40 -1.06 -4.34 11.10
C LEU A 40 -1.75 -3.74 12.32
N VAL A 41 -3.08 -3.64 12.29
CA VAL A 41 -3.84 -3.19 13.46
C VAL A 41 -3.60 -4.11 14.66
N LYS A 42 -3.49 -5.42 14.42
CA LYS A 42 -3.13 -6.38 15.48
C LYS A 42 -1.70 -6.14 16.00
N ALA A 43 -0.72 -6.06 15.11
CA ALA A 43 0.68 -5.82 15.47
C ALA A 43 0.83 -4.53 16.29
N TYR A 44 0.23 -3.43 15.84
CA TYR A 44 0.19 -2.17 16.58
C TYR A 44 -0.41 -2.32 17.97
N ASN A 45 -1.54 -3.00 18.11
CA ASN A 45 -2.18 -3.20 19.41
C ASN A 45 -1.31 -4.06 20.35
N ASP A 46 -0.61 -5.06 19.81
CA ASP A 46 0.29 -5.91 20.58
C ASP A 46 1.54 -5.14 21.05
N LEU A 47 2.11 -4.28 20.20
CA LEU A 47 3.18 -3.35 20.57
C LEU A 47 2.71 -2.37 21.64
N LYS A 48 1.54 -1.73 21.44
CA LYS A 48 0.96 -0.78 22.39
C LYS A 48 0.75 -1.38 23.78
N LYS A 49 0.33 -2.65 23.87
CA LYS A 49 0.17 -3.35 25.16
C LYS A 49 1.49 -3.61 25.88
N ASN A 50 2.59 -3.71 25.12
CA ASN A 50 3.91 -4.05 25.65
C ASN A 50 4.88 -2.86 25.68
N LYS A 51 4.43 -1.64 25.38
CA LYS A 51 5.26 -0.42 25.28
C LYS A 51 6.16 -0.12 26.48
N ASN A 52 5.82 -0.62 27.67
CA ASN A 52 6.60 -0.39 28.90
C ASN A 52 7.56 -1.55 29.22
N LYS A 53 7.59 -2.62 28.41
CA LYS A 53 8.40 -3.81 28.66
C LYS A 53 9.69 -3.72 27.87
N ASP A 54 10.80 -3.49 28.56
CA ASP A 54 12.12 -3.49 27.91
C ASP A 54 12.61 -4.94 27.71
N ARG A 55 12.26 -5.54 26.58
CA ARG A 55 12.81 -6.83 26.15
C ARG A 55 13.34 -6.71 24.72
N PRO A 56 14.46 -7.34 24.37
CA PRO A 56 15.03 -7.30 23.02
C PRO A 56 14.02 -7.64 21.92
N LYS A 57 13.14 -8.61 22.19
CA LYS A 57 12.05 -8.99 21.29
C LYS A 57 11.09 -7.84 20.96
N HIS A 58 10.71 -7.00 21.93
CA HIS A 58 9.80 -5.88 21.67
C HIS A 58 10.43 -4.84 20.76
N ARG A 59 11.71 -4.52 20.98
CA ARG A 59 12.44 -3.59 20.11
C ARG A 59 12.54 -4.14 18.68
N MET A 60 12.76 -5.44 18.53
CA MET A 60 12.76 -6.09 17.22
C MET A 60 11.37 -6.04 16.55
N ASP A 61 10.30 -6.34 17.29
CA ASP A 61 8.92 -6.27 16.79
C ASP A 61 8.53 -4.82 16.40
N GLU A 62 9.04 -3.80 17.09
CA GLU A 62 8.86 -2.39 16.74
C GLU A 62 9.53 -2.02 15.41
N GLU A 63 10.78 -2.46 15.20
CA GLU A 63 11.49 -2.23 13.94
C GLU A 63 10.81 -2.94 12.76
N ILE A 64 10.37 -4.19 12.97
CA ILE A 64 9.58 -4.92 11.96
C ILE A 64 8.29 -4.14 11.64
N PHE A 65 7.57 -3.67 12.66
CA PHE A 65 6.33 -2.92 12.45
C PHE A 65 6.54 -1.61 11.68
N LYS A 66 7.65 -0.89 11.93
CA LYS A 66 8.01 0.30 11.14
C LYS A 66 8.21 -0.04 9.67
N GLY A 67 8.87 -1.17 9.36
CA GLY A 67 9.02 -1.70 8.01
C GLY A 67 7.68 -2.07 7.37
N ASP A 68 6.86 -2.85 8.07
CA ASP A 68 5.53 -3.27 7.58
C ASP A 68 4.59 -2.08 7.34
N LEU A 69 4.74 -0.99 8.11
CA LEU A 69 3.98 0.24 7.90
C LEU A 69 4.32 0.89 6.55
N GLN A 70 5.57 0.79 6.10
CA GLN A 70 5.94 1.24 4.75
C GLN A 70 5.33 0.31 3.69
N GLU A 71 5.19 -1.00 3.97
CA GLU A 71 4.56 -1.92 3.03
C GLU A 71 3.04 -1.79 2.94
N ILE A 72 2.34 -1.28 3.97
CA ILE A 72 0.85 -1.27 4.02
C ILE A 72 0.23 -0.61 2.80
N PHE A 73 0.89 0.42 2.27
CA PHE A 73 0.38 1.17 1.16
C PHE A 73 0.67 0.50 -0.18
N ASP A 74 1.53 -0.52 -0.28
CA ASP A 74 1.58 -1.34 -1.50
C ASP A 74 0.31 -2.21 -1.58
N LEU A 75 -0.64 -1.72 -2.39
CA LEU A 75 -1.89 -2.38 -2.74
C LEU A 75 -1.90 -2.87 -4.18
N ALA A 76 -0.74 -2.88 -4.86
CA ALA A 76 -0.62 -3.45 -6.19
C ALA A 76 -0.91 -4.95 -6.15
N HIS A 77 -1.42 -5.47 -7.26
CA HIS A 77 -1.50 -6.91 -7.49
C HIS A 77 -0.09 -7.50 -7.51
N SER A 78 0.07 -8.73 -7.02
CA SER A 78 1.39 -9.38 -6.94
C SER A 78 2.05 -9.52 -8.31
N SER A 79 1.24 -9.69 -9.36
CA SER A 79 1.73 -9.81 -10.73
C SER A 79 1.86 -8.49 -11.50
N SER A 80 1.61 -7.33 -10.89
CA SER A 80 1.54 -6.05 -11.63
C SER A 80 2.82 -5.73 -12.43
N LEU A 81 3.99 -6.16 -11.94
CA LEU A 81 5.26 -5.94 -12.66
C LEU A 81 5.47 -6.87 -13.86
N GLN A 82 4.80 -8.01 -13.93
CA GLN A 82 4.95 -9.00 -15.01
C GLN A 82 3.84 -8.91 -16.06
N ARG A 83 2.83 -8.08 -15.81
CA ARG A 83 1.66 -7.90 -16.67
C ARG A 83 2.02 -7.08 -17.91
N ALA A 84 1.67 -7.60 -19.08
CA ALA A 84 1.88 -6.92 -20.35
C ALA A 84 0.92 -5.74 -20.57
N ASP A 85 -0.24 -5.75 -19.91
CA ASP A 85 -1.25 -4.68 -19.96
C ASP A 85 -0.93 -3.47 -19.07
N VAL A 86 0.10 -3.57 -18.22
CA VAL A 86 0.60 -2.45 -17.41
C VAL A 86 1.72 -1.76 -18.20
N LYS A 87 1.64 -0.43 -18.30
CA LYS A 87 2.66 0.36 -19.00
C LYS A 87 4.00 0.29 -18.27
N ASP A 88 5.07 0.51 -19.02
CA ASP A 88 6.40 0.41 -18.44
C ASP A 88 6.68 1.58 -17.47
N GLU A 89 6.13 2.78 -17.72
CA GLU A 89 6.23 3.90 -16.78
C GLU A 89 5.52 3.59 -15.45
N ASP A 90 4.34 2.96 -15.49
CA ASP A 90 3.59 2.54 -14.30
C ASP A 90 4.35 1.46 -13.50
N LYS A 91 5.06 0.56 -14.20
CA LYS A 91 5.92 -0.44 -13.55
C LYS A 91 7.14 0.22 -12.90
N GLU A 92 7.74 1.22 -13.53
CA GLU A 92 8.84 2.01 -12.95
C GLU A 92 8.39 2.81 -11.74
N PHE A 93 7.20 3.42 -11.78
CA PHE A 93 6.56 4.02 -10.62
C PHE A 93 6.40 2.99 -9.48
N LEU A 94 5.91 1.79 -9.77
CA LEU A 94 5.75 0.74 -8.76
C LEU A 94 7.10 0.26 -8.18
N ARG A 95 8.15 0.19 -9.00
CA ARG A 95 9.51 -0.17 -8.54
C ARG A 95 10.08 0.91 -7.64
N SER A 96 10.05 2.17 -8.07
CA SER A 96 10.52 3.30 -7.26
C SER A 96 9.75 3.39 -5.94
N GLN A 97 8.42 3.20 -5.93
CA GLN A 97 7.62 3.10 -4.70
C GLN A 97 8.07 2.00 -3.74
N ARG A 98 8.68 0.91 -4.22
CA ARG A 98 9.17 -0.20 -3.40
C ARG A 98 10.62 -0.01 -2.94
N GLU A 99 11.44 0.63 -3.75
CA GLU A 99 12.85 0.89 -3.46
C GLU A 99 13.04 2.16 -2.62
N ASP A 100 12.47 3.28 -3.06
CA ASP A 100 12.49 4.56 -2.37
C ASP A 100 11.20 5.37 -2.61
N ARG A 101 10.30 5.33 -1.63
CA ARG A 101 9.04 6.09 -1.67
C ARG A 101 9.26 7.60 -1.73
N GLY A 102 10.37 8.12 -1.19
CA GLY A 102 10.64 9.56 -1.13
C GLY A 102 10.88 10.19 -2.51
N GLU A 103 11.43 9.41 -3.44
CA GLU A 103 11.82 9.87 -4.78
C GLU A 103 10.87 9.37 -5.87
N SER A 104 9.89 8.53 -5.52
CA SER A 104 8.94 7.88 -6.45
C SER A 104 7.94 8.80 -7.17
N SER A 105 8.18 10.11 -7.29
CA SER A 105 7.26 11.02 -7.98
C SER A 105 7.39 10.94 -9.50
N MET A 106 6.34 10.51 -10.18
CA MET A 106 6.26 10.48 -11.66
C MET A 106 5.43 11.64 -12.24
N ALA A 107 5.06 12.63 -11.41
CA ALA A 107 4.14 13.71 -11.80
C ALA A 107 4.57 14.47 -13.07
N GLY A 108 5.88 14.60 -13.32
CA GLY A 108 6.40 15.22 -14.54
C GLY A 108 6.21 14.35 -15.80
N ILE A 109 6.36 13.04 -15.67
CA ILE A 109 6.22 12.07 -16.76
C ILE A 109 4.74 11.85 -17.08
N ASP A 110 3.90 11.72 -16.04
CA ASP A 110 2.44 11.58 -16.19
C ASP A 110 1.82 12.77 -16.94
N LEU A 111 2.35 13.98 -16.75
CA LEU A 111 1.87 15.18 -17.44
C LEU A 111 2.14 15.13 -18.95
N GLU A 112 3.30 14.61 -19.36
CA GLU A 112 3.64 14.46 -20.77
C GLU A 112 2.85 13.32 -21.41
N THR A 113 2.73 12.18 -20.72
CA THR A 113 1.91 11.05 -21.19
C THR A 113 0.45 11.45 -21.34
N ALA A 114 -0.13 12.19 -20.39
CA ALA A 114 -1.51 12.67 -20.47
C ALA A 114 -1.76 13.65 -21.62
N LYS A 115 -0.74 14.39 -22.08
CA LYS A 115 -0.85 15.24 -23.29
C LYS A 115 -0.91 14.40 -24.56
N VAL A 116 -0.15 13.30 -24.62
CA VAL A 116 -0.16 12.37 -25.76
C VAL A 116 -1.48 11.60 -25.82
N GLU A 117 -1.96 11.09 -24.67
CA GLU A 117 -3.23 10.35 -24.61
C GLU A 117 -4.46 11.17 -24.98
N LYS A 118 -4.45 12.49 -24.73
CA LYS A 118 -5.55 13.39 -25.11
C LYS A 118 -5.54 13.78 -26.58
N GLN A 119 -4.46 13.52 -27.31
CA GLN A 119 -4.33 13.82 -28.74
C GLN A 119 -4.72 12.65 -29.65
N VAL A 120 -4.99 11.47 -29.07
CA VAL A 120 -5.53 10.29 -29.74
C VAL A 120 -7.04 10.21 -29.50
#